data_AF-A0A7Z7INQ1-F1
#
_entry.id   AF-A0A7Z7INQ1-F1
#
_cell.length_a   1.000
_cell.length_b   1.000
_cell.length_c   1.000
_cell.angle_alpha   90.00
_cell.angle_beta   90.00
_cell.angle_gamma   90.00
#
_symmetry.space_group_name_H-M   'P 1'
#
loop_
_entity.id
_entity.type
_entity.pdbx_description
1 polymer ?
#
loop_
_entity_poly.entity_id
_entity_poly.type
_entity_poly.pdbx_seq_one_letter_code
_entity_poly.pdbx_strand_id
1 'polypeptide(L)'
;MTTTPTAATTRIARPFAAFQMRANVRLFHTTQNLPCQQDPELFFNPHKKHRAITRCADCPFRGRCGYNAVATGATHGIWGGMILPGDYPRQLRRVYSRLAAQFEQLRQEELGDAPVAPLPDRDCFGSTIASPNGAA
;
A
#
# COMPACT_ATOMS: atom_id res chain seq x y z
N MET A 1 52.11 23.65 1.01
CA MET A 1 51.73 22.58 0.06
C MET A 1 50.29 22.22 0.38
N THR A 2 49.35 22.82 -0.33
CA THR A 2 47.90 22.70 -0.05
C THR A 2 47.28 21.91 -1.18
N THR A 3 47.00 20.63 -0.95
CA THR A 3 46.26 19.79 -1.89
C THR A 3 44.84 19.59 -1.38
N THR A 4 43.91 20.26 -2.06
CA THR A 4 42.47 19.98 -2.06
C THR A 4 42.23 18.62 -2.73
N PRO A 5 41.41 17.72 -2.15
CA PRO A 5 40.75 16.68 -2.93
C PRO A 5 39.33 17.10 -3.29
N THR A 6 39.21 17.53 -4.55
CA THR A 6 38.23 17.11 -5.58
C THR A 6 36.88 16.55 -5.11
N ALA A 7 35.83 17.30 -5.47
CA ALA A 7 34.44 16.90 -5.45
C ALA A 7 34.23 15.57 -6.22
N ALA A 8 33.84 14.53 -5.49
CA ALA A 8 33.37 13.28 -6.07
C ALA A 8 31.90 13.44 -6.49
N THR A 9 31.68 13.44 -7.80
CA THR A 9 30.38 13.38 -8.46
C THR A 9 29.56 12.21 -7.94
N THR A 10 28.54 12.51 -7.13
CA THR A 10 27.51 11.57 -6.69
C THR A 10 26.77 11.04 -7.92
N ARG A 11 27.12 9.84 -8.38
CA ARG A 11 26.31 9.08 -9.32
C ARG A 11 25.11 8.55 -8.54
N ILE A 12 24.07 9.38 -8.39
CA ILE A 12 22.79 8.98 -7.80
C ILE A 12 22.19 7.91 -8.71
N ALA A 13 22.39 6.66 -8.35
CA ALA A 13 21.69 5.54 -8.95
C ALA A 13 20.19 5.73 -8.69
N ARG A 14 19.43 6.11 -9.73
CA ARG A 14 17.98 5.94 -9.75
C ARG A 14 17.67 4.55 -10.26
N PRO A 15 17.15 3.66 -9.40
CA PRO A 15 16.04 2.83 -9.83
C PRO A 15 14.92 2.81 -8.77
N PHE A 16 13.67 2.63 -9.20
CA PHE A 16 12.46 2.38 -8.39
C PHE A 16 11.63 3.53 -7.79
N ALA A 17 11.84 4.79 -8.15
CA ALA A 17 11.07 5.91 -7.59
C ALA A 17 9.81 6.36 -8.39
N ALA A 18 9.22 5.53 -9.25
CA ALA A 18 8.09 5.94 -10.10
C ALA A 18 6.70 5.42 -9.65
N PHE A 19 6.58 4.83 -8.45
CA PHE A 19 5.28 4.59 -7.81
C PHE A 19 4.99 5.61 -6.69
N GLN A 20 5.64 6.78 -6.73
CA GLN A 20 5.26 7.93 -5.92
C GLN A 20 4.01 8.62 -6.51
N MET A 21 2.87 7.92 -6.51
CA MET A 21 1.58 8.56 -6.78
C MET A 21 0.88 8.88 -5.46
N ARG A 22 1.15 10.12 -4.98
CA ARG A 22 0.38 10.94 -4.00
C ARG A 22 -0.03 10.24 -2.69
N ALA A 23 0.76 10.24 -1.62
CA ALA A 23 1.22 11.40 -0.82
C ALA A 23 0.12 12.29 -0.17
N ASN A 24 -1.12 11.81 0.01
CA ASN A 24 -2.02 12.38 1.04
C ASN A 24 -3.12 11.41 1.54
N VAL A 25 -2.83 10.11 1.52
CA VAL A 25 -3.76 9.12 2.06
C VAL A 25 -3.28 8.74 3.45
N ARG A 26 -4.09 9.03 4.48
CA ARG A 26 -3.79 8.61 5.85
C ARG A 26 -3.83 7.08 5.90
N LEU A 27 -2.67 6.46 6.05
CA LEU A 27 -2.57 5.03 6.28
C LEU A 27 -3.13 4.72 7.66
N PHE A 28 -3.79 3.58 7.77
CA PHE A 28 -4.23 3.08 9.06
C PHE A 28 -3.04 2.50 9.81
N HIS A 29 -2.99 2.76 11.10
CA HIS A 29 -2.05 2.17 12.05
C HIS A 29 -2.85 1.55 13.19
N THR A 30 -2.26 0.57 13.85
CA THR A 30 -2.86 -0.09 15.01
C THR A 30 -1.76 -0.40 16.02
N THR A 31 -2.11 -0.28 17.30
CA THR A 31 -1.29 -0.69 18.44
C THR A 31 -1.56 -2.13 18.84
N GLN A 32 -2.52 -2.80 18.20
CA GLN A 32 -2.84 -4.20 18.46
C GLN A 32 -1.74 -5.11 17.94
N ASN A 33 -1.54 -6.24 18.62
CA ASN A 33 -0.54 -7.23 18.24
C ASN A 33 -1.02 -7.98 16.98
N LEU A 34 -0.45 -7.63 15.83
CA LEU A 34 -0.80 -8.23 14.54
C LEU A 34 0.06 -9.47 14.26
N PRO A 35 -0.51 -10.51 13.61
CA PRO A 35 0.27 -11.69 13.22
C PRO A 35 1.41 -11.34 12.26
N CYS A 36 1.28 -10.28 11.45
CA CYS A 36 2.35 -9.79 10.57
C CYS A 36 3.49 -9.07 11.30
N GLN A 37 3.28 -8.60 12.53
CA GLN A 37 4.36 -8.04 13.36
C GLN A 37 5.12 -9.14 14.11
N GLN A 38 4.47 -10.27 14.41
CA GLN A 38 5.08 -11.41 15.10
C GLN A 38 6.07 -12.18 14.22
N ASP A 39 5.75 -12.37 12.94
CA ASP A 39 6.59 -13.09 11.98
C ASP A 39 6.51 -12.38 10.61
N PRO A 40 7.26 -11.28 10.40
CA PRO A 40 7.19 -10.51 9.17
C PRO A 40 7.70 -11.28 7.96
N GLU A 41 8.72 -12.13 8.13
CA GLU A 41 9.30 -12.92 7.04
C GLU A 41 8.29 -13.89 6.42
N LEU A 42 7.35 -14.42 7.23
CA LEU A 42 6.29 -15.30 6.75
C LEU A 42 5.42 -14.65 5.65
N PHE A 43 5.19 -13.34 5.72
CA PHE A 43 4.32 -12.60 4.79
C PHE A 43 5.01 -12.23 3.47
N PHE A 44 6.33 -12.41 3.38
CA PHE A 44 7.09 -12.24 2.14
C PHE A 44 7.59 -13.57 1.57
N ASN A 45 7.45 -14.67 2.31
CA ASN A 45 7.92 -15.98 1.87
C ASN A 45 6.91 -16.67 0.91
N PRO A 46 7.27 -16.87 -0.38
CA PRO A 46 6.36 -17.46 -1.36
C PRO A 46 5.98 -18.91 -1.05
N HIS A 47 6.86 -19.66 -0.37
CA HIS A 47 6.61 -21.06 -0.01
C HIS A 47 5.61 -21.20 1.14
N LYS A 48 5.53 -20.19 2.02
CA LYS A 48 4.67 -20.21 3.20
C LYS A 48 3.42 -19.33 3.06
N LYS A 49 3.08 -18.92 1.83
CA LYS A 49 1.94 -18.05 1.51
C LYS A 49 0.60 -18.50 2.12
N HIS A 50 0.29 -19.81 2.09
CA HIS A 50 -0.96 -20.33 2.64
C HIS A 50 -1.04 -20.11 4.15
N ARG A 51 0.06 -20.38 4.86
CA ARG A 51 0.15 -20.15 6.31
C ARG A 51 0.01 -18.66 6.65
N ALA A 52 0.61 -17.77 5.85
CA ALA A 52 0.44 -16.33 6.01
C ALA A 52 -1.03 -15.89 5.83
N ILE A 53 -1.70 -16.40 4.79
CA ILE A 53 -3.12 -16.12 4.53
C ILE A 53 -4.00 -16.60 5.69
N THR A 54 -3.78 -17.81 6.21
CA THR A 54 -4.52 -18.32 7.37
C THR A 54 -4.36 -17.40 8.57
N ARG A 55 -3.14 -16.91 8.82
CA ARG A 55 -2.88 -15.93 9.89
C ARG A 55 -3.56 -14.57 9.65
N CYS A 56 -3.76 -14.16 8.41
CA CYS A 56 -4.53 -12.96 8.08
C CYS A 56 -6.04 -13.13 8.34
N ALA A 57 -6.58 -14.35 8.32
CA ALA A 57 -8.02 -14.57 8.43
C ALA A 57 -8.58 -14.11 9.79
N ASP A 58 -7.81 -14.32 10.86
CA ASP A 58 -8.18 -13.97 12.24
C ASP A 58 -7.76 -12.54 12.63
N CYS A 59 -7.27 -11.74 11.68
CA CYS A 59 -6.72 -10.42 11.97
C CYS A 59 -7.82 -9.34 11.97
N PRO A 60 -8.02 -8.59 13.08
CA PRO A 60 -9.00 -7.49 13.16
C PRO A 60 -8.59 -6.21 12.40
N PHE A 61 -7.47 -6.27 11.67
CA PHE A 61 -6.92 -5.18 10.86
C PHE A 61 -6.87 -5.58 9.38
N ARG A 62 -7.62 -6.61 8.99
CA ARG A 62 -7.54 -7.20 7.65
C ARG A 62 -8.08 -6.25 6.58
N GLY A 63 -9.18 -5.55 6.85
CA GLY A 63 -9.73 -4.52 5.98
C GLY A 63 -8.76 -3.36 5.83
N ARG A 64 -8.36 -2.73 6.95
CA ARG A 64 -7.40 -1.62 6.97
C ARG A 64 -6.05 -1.96 6.32
N CYS A 65 -5.57 -3.20 6.48
CA CYS A 65 -4.38 -3.69 5.81
C CYS A 65 -4.53 -3.69 4.27
N GLY A 66 -5.69 -4.09 3.76
CA GLY A 66 -5.98 -4.04 2.32
C GLY A 66 -6.01 -2.61 1.78
N TYR A 67 -6.60 -1.68 2.53
CA TYR A 67 -6.55 -0.26 2.21
C TYR A 67 -5.10 0.25 2.12
N ASN A 68 -4.28 -0.07 3.13
CA ASN A 68 -2.87 0.33 3.15
C ASN A 68 -2.11 -0.24 1.96
N ALA A 69 -2.36 -1.49 1.55
CA ALA A 69 -1.73 -2.08 0.36
C ALA A 69 -2.03 -1.30 -0.92
N VAL A 70 -3.29 -0.91 -1.13
CA VAL A 70 -3.73 -0.14 -2.29
C VAL A 70 -3.18 1.29 -2.23
N ALA A 71 -3.27 1.94 -1.06
CA ALA A 71 -2.82 3.31 -0.84
C ALA A 71 -1.30 3.47 -0.98
N THR A 72 -0.51 2.50 -0.50
CA THR A 72 0.95 2.48 -0.66
C THR A 72 1.41 1.99 -2.02
N GLY A 73 0.54 1.33 -2.79
CA GLY A 73 0.93 0.67 -4.02
C GLY A 73 1.87 -0.51 -3.80
N ALA A 74 1.70 -1.25 -2.68
CA ALA A 74 2.50 -2.43 -2.39
C ALA A 74 2.37 -3.45 -3.53
N THR A 75 3.48 -3.93 -4.10
CA THR A 75 3.46 -4.89 -5.23
C THR A 75 3.74 -6.33 -4.82
N HIS A 76 4.32 -6.55 -3.63
CA HIS A 76 4.80 -7.85 -3.16
C HIS A 76 4.27 -8.20 -1.76
N GLY A 77 4.27 -9.49 -1.44
CA GLY A 77 3.90 -10.03 -0.14
C GLY A 77 2.42 -10.39 0.00
N ILE A 78 2.00 -10.68 1.23
CA ILE A 78 0.61 -10.97 1.58
C ILE A 78 0.03 -9.77 2.34
N TRP A 79 -1.07 -9.22 1.84
CA TRP A 79 -1.76 -8.08 2.43
C TRP A 79 -3.26 -8.36 2.53
N GLY A 80 -3.87 -8.10 3.69
CA GLY A 80 -5.30 -8.34 3.90
C GLY A 80 -5.75 -9.78 3.60
N GLY A 81 -4.84 -10.76 3.64
CA GLY A 81 -5.10 -12.15 3.24
C GLY A 81 -5.01 -12.43 1.74
N MET A 82 -4.52 -11.51 0.92
CA MET A 82 -4.28 -11.70 -0.51
C MET A 82 -2.81 -11.62 -0.87
N ILE A 83 -2.40 -12.47 -1.81
CA ILE A 83 -1.03 -12.48 -2.34
C ILE A 83 -0.95 -11.46 -3.46
N LEU A 84 0.08 -10.62 -3.42
CA LEU A 84 0.39 -9.75 -4.54
C LEU A 84 1.40 -10.41 -5.48
N PRO A 85 1.16 -10.34 -6.80
CA PRO A 85 1.93 -11.07 -7.79
C PRO A 85 3.33 -10.48 -8.07
N GLY A 86 3.66 -9.31 -7.53
CA GLY A 86 4.84 -8.53 -7.88
C GLY A 86 4.55 -7.44 -8.91
N ASP A 87 5.55 -7.09 -9.71
CA ASP A 87 5.49 -6.00 -10.71
C ASP A 87 4.69 -6.39 -11.98
N TYR A 88 3.52 -7.00 -11.80
CA TYR A 88 2.59 -7.39 -12.86
C TYR A 88 1.33 -6.52 -12.80
N PRO A 89 1.33 -5.30 -13.38
CA PRO A 89 0.28 -4.31 -13.18
C PRO A 89 -1.13 -4.79 -13.56
N ARG A 90 -1.24 -5.62 -14.61
CA ARG A 90 -2.52 -6.21 -15.03
C ARG A 90 -3.13 -7.15 -13.99
N GLN A 91 -2.30 -7.97 -13.34
CA GLN A 91 -2.76 -8.89 -12.30
C GLN A 91 -2.99 -8.14 -10.98
N LEU A 92 -2.07 -7.23 -10.66
CA LEU A 92 -2.12 -6.38 -9.48
C LEU A 92 -3.43 -5.57 -9.40
N ARG A 93 -3.90 -5.01 -10.54
CA ARG A 93 -5.19 -4.31 -10.62
C ARG A 93 -6.34 -5.16 -10.07
N ARG A 94 -6.42 -6.43 -10.46
CA ARG A 94 -7.48 -7.34 -9.99
C ARG A 94 -7.38 -7.59 -8.48
N VAL A 95 -6.16 -7.76 -7.98
CA VAL A 95 -5.91 -7.97 -6.54
C VAL A 95 -6.29 -6.72 -5.74
N TYR A 96 -5.92 -5.53 -6.22
CA TYR A 96 -6.29 -4.26 -5.59
C TYR A 96 -7.80 -4.01 -5.59
N SER A 97 -8.50 -4.27 -6.70
CA SER A 97 -9.97 -4.16 -6.72
C SER A 97 -10.62 -5.08 -5.68
N ARG A 98 -10.08 -6.28 -5.49
CA ARG A 98 -10.55 -7.20 -4.47
C ARG A 98 -10.23 -6.72 -3.05
N LEU A 99 -9.03 -6.17 -2.82
CA LEU A 99 -8.64 -5.57 -1.53
C LEU A 99 -9.52 -4.37 -1.17
N ALA A 100 -9.85 -3.54 -2.15
CA ALA A 100 -10.76 -2.41 -1.99
C ALA A 100 -12.17 -2.86 -1.61
N ALA A 101 -12.72 -3.87 -2.31
CA ALA A 101 -14.04 -4.42 -1.99
C ALA A 101 -14.06 -5.06 -0.58
N GLN A 102 -13.01 -5.80 -0.22
CA GLN A 102 -12.89 -6.40 1.11
C GLN A 102 -12.79 -5.33 2.20
N PHE A 103 -12.09 -4.22 1.93
CA PHE A 103 -12.04 -3.08 2.85
C PHE A 103 -13.42 -2.50 3.09
N GLU A 104 -14.23 -2.29 2.05
CA GLU A 104 -15.58 -1.72 2.20
C GLU A 104 -16.53 -2.65 2.99
N GLN A 105 -16.36 -3.96 2.84
CA GLN A 105 -17.11 -4.94 3.63
C GLN A 105 -16.70 -4.90 5.11
N LEU A 106 -15.39 -4.91 5.39
CA LEU A 106 -14.87 -5.03 6.75
C LEU A 106 -14.82 -3.70 7.49
N ARG A 107 -14.77 -2.54 6.81
CA ARG A 107 -14.64 -1.24 7.48
C ARG A 107 -15.83 -0.92 8.37
N GLN A 108 -17.03 -1.40 8.05
CA GLN A 108 -18.21 -1.20 8.89
C GLN A 108 -18.05 -1.92 10.23
N GLU A 109 -17.43 -3.10 10.21
CA GLU A 109 -17.13 -3.89 11.41
C GLU A 109 -15.86 -3.37 12.13
N GLU A 110 -14.83 -2.96 11.39
CA GLU A 110 -13.52 -2.56 11.94
C GLU A 110 -13.45 -1.10 12.40
N LEU A 111 -14.20 -0.19 11.77
CA LEU A 111 -14.18 1.26 12.04
C LEU A 111 -15.56 1.83 12.42
N GLY A 112 -16.66 1.11 12.18
CA GLY A 112 -18.00 1.68 12.28
C GLY A 112 -18.19 2.85 11.30
N ASP A 113 -18.70 3.97 11.80
CA ASP A 113 -19.06 5.17 11.03
C ASP A 113 -17.87 6.14 10.77
N ALA A 114 -16.63 5.71 11.01
CA ALA A 114 -15.49 6.61 10.84
C ALA A 114 -15.33 7.01 9.36
N PRO A 115 -15.17 8.33 9.06
CA PRO A 115 -14.99 8.78 7.70
C PRO A 115 -13.63 8.30 7.17
N VAL A 116 -13.67 7.46 6.14
CA VAL A 116 -12.48 6.99 5.43
C VAL A 116 -12.39 7.74 4.11
N ALA A 117 -11.20 8.26 3.80
CA ALA A 117 -10.93 8.84 2.51
C ALA A 117 -11.17 7.79 1.41
N PRO A 118 -11.91 8.12 0.34
CA PRO A 118 -12.13 7.18 -0.74
C PRO A 118 -10.78 6.69 -1.27
N LEU A 119 -10.68 5.37 -1.49
CA LEU A 119 -9.50 4.79 -2.11
C LEU A 119 -9.22 5.51 -3.43
N PRO A 120 -7.96 5.84 -3.74
CA PRO A 120 -7.64 6.58 -4.95
C PRO A 120 -8.14 5.80 -6.17
N ASP A 121 -9.04 6.43 -6.91
CA ASP A 121 -9.55 5.88 -8.15
C ASP A 121 -8.39 5.73 -9.13
N ARG A 122 -8.03 4.48 -9.43
CA ARG A 122 -6.90 4.17 -10.30
C ARG A 122 -7.27 4.30 -11.77
N ASP A 123 -8.48 4.73 -12.10
CA ASP A 123 -8.90 5.05 -13.47
C ASP A 123 -8.73 6.55 -13.80
N CYS A 124 -8.35 7.40 -12.84
CA CYS A 124 -8.00 8.81 -13.09
C CYS A 124 -6.55 8.97 -13.63
N PHE A 125 -6.22 8.24 -14.70
CA PHE A 125 -4.95 8.38 -15.41
C PHE A 125 -4.93 9.55 -16.42
N GLY A 126 -5.97 10.38 -16.49
CA GLY A 126 -6.09 11.36 -17.57
C GLY A 126 -6.91 12.63 -17.35
N SER A 127 -7.47 12.90 -16.17
CA SER A 127 -8.27 14.12 -15.99
C SER A 127 -7.66 15.03 -14.93
N THR A 128 -7.02 16.08 -15.45
CA THR A 128 -6.75 17.37 -14.82
C THR A 128 -7.49 17.56 -13.49
N ILE A 129 -6.71 17.78 -12.45
CA ILE A 129 -7.19 18.26 -11.15
C ILE A 129 -7.88 19.60 -11.43
N ALA A 130 -9.20 19.60 -11.55
CA ALA A 130 -9.99 20.82 -11.48
C ALA A 130 -9.87 21.32 -10.04
N SER A 131 -8.96 22.28 -9.82
CA SER A 131 -8.97 23.11 -8.62
C SER A 131 -10.29 23.87 -8.56
N PRO A 132 -11.06 23.79 -7.46
CA PRO A 132 -12.10 24.76 -7.19
C PRO A 132 -11.44 25.92 -6.45
N ASN A 133 -10.91 26.91 -7.16
CA ASN A 133 -10.67 28.25 -6.58
C ASN A 133 -10.46 29.30 -7.66
N GLY A 134 -11.47 30.17 -7.76
CA GLY A 134 -11.52 31.33 -8.65
C GLY A 134 -12.87 32.04 -8.47
N ALA A 135 -13.20 32.37 -7.23
CA ALA A 135 -14.24 33.33 -6.91
C ALA A 135 -13.63 34.75 -6.94
N ALA A 136 -14.47 35.70 -7.34
CA ALA A 136 -14.28 37.16 -7.44
C ALA A 136 -13.82 37.68 -8.81
#